data_AF-A0A3D3BZ25-F1
#
_entry.id   AF-A0A3D3BZ25-F1
#
_cell.length_a   1.000
_cell.length_b   1.000
_cell.length_c   1.000
_cell.angle_alpha   90.00
_cell.angle_beta   90.00
_cell.angle_gamma   90.00
#
_symmetry.space_group_name_H-M   'P 1'
#
loop_
_entity.id
_entity.type
_entity.pdbx_description
1 polymer ?
#
loop_
_entity_poly.entity_id
_entity_poly.type
_entity_poly.pdbx_seq_one_letter_code
_entity_poly.pdbx_strand_id
1 'polypeptide(L)'
;GELQQQCLRLLELDTAELSGDFAAQAGSNQVGVGRLKELVGKTGIDSYFTGMAELNDYADRITKGLLQTLCPGEYLFEDFLDDDGFGSSAIPLNLALRINAAEVELDFSASSEIVPGNLNCPESVVAAAAYYCFRCLLPDEAPACEGLFRRIRIKTRAGSILNAERPAAVAAGNVETSTRLVDLVFGALAQALPDTIPAASQGTMNNIAMGRIDADSGTRWDYYETLAGGLGGGPHYAGLDCVHSHMTNTLNTPVESLEMHYPLRVRRYAERQGSGGDGLQRGGNGITREYEFLEPAQLSLLTERRAFPAWGLRGGEEGTSGENLLNGEVLPGKCSLAVKAGDRLLVRTPGGGGWGKPD
;
A
#
# COMPACT_ATOMS: atom_id res chain seq x y z
N GLY A 1 8.09 -20.05 -22.61
CA GLY A 1 8.32 -18.61 -22.45
C GLY A 1 8.53 -17.97 -23.79
N GLU A 2 7.69 -18.30 -24.78
CA GLU A 2 7.68 -17.62 -26.06
C GLU A 2 6.65 -16.49 -25.97
N LEU A 3 7.04 -15.31 -26.40
CA LEU A 3 6.17 -14.15 -26.42
C LEU A 3 5.07 -14.38 -27.45
N GLN A 4 3.81 -14.30 -27.01
CA GLN A 4 2.67 -14.38 -27.91
C GLN A 4 2.57 -13.08 -28.70
N GLN A 5 3.17 -13.05 -29.90
CA GLN A 5 3.20 -11.88 -30.79
C GLN A 5 1.81 -11.29 -31.05
N GLN A 6 0.77 -12.13 -31.03
CA GLN A 6 -0.62 -11.70 -31.21
C GLN A 6 -1.12 -10.79 -30.06
N CYS A 7 -0.57 -10.95 -28.85
CA CYS A 7 -0.89 -10.14 -27.68
C CYS A 7 -0.19 -8.78 -27.68
N LEU A 8 0.91 -8.60 -28.43
CA LEU A 8 1.58 -7.29 -28.54
C LEU A 8 0.67 -6.23 -29.15
N ARG A 9 -0.17 -6.65 -30.10
CA ARG A 9 -1.20 -5.79 -30.70
C ARG A 9 -2.28 -5.34 -29.72
N LEU A 10 -2.53 -6.11 -28.66
CA LEU A 10 -3.47 -5.72 -27.58
C LEU A 10 -2.87 -4.68 -26.63
N LEU A 11 -1.55 -4.51 -26.67
CA LEU A 11 -0.79 -3.57 -25.84
C LEU A 11 -0.39 -2.32 -26.63
N GLU A 12 -0.89 -2.15 -27.86
CA GLU A 12 -0.53 -1.06 -28.77
C GLU A 12 1.00 -0.94 -29.00
N LEU A 13 1.72 -2.06 -28.86
CA LEU A 13 3.14 -2.12 -29.17
C LEU A 13 3.30 -2.38 -30.68
N ASP A 14 3.67 -1.34 -31.43
CA ASP A 14 3.88 -1.39 -32.88
C ASP A 14 5.16 -2.15 -33.30
N THR A 15 6.05 -2.44 -32.35
CA THR A 15 7.30 -3.18 -32.58
C THR A 15 7.24 -4.58 -32.00
N ALA A 16 7.87 -5.55 -32.69
CA ALA A 16 8.07 -6.91 -32.17
C ALA A 16 9.03 -6.98 -30.96
N GLU A 17 9.67 -5.84 -30.63
CA GLU A 17 10.52 -5.68 -29.45
C GLU A 17 9.68 -5.18 -28.26
N LEU A 18 9.71 -5.94 -27.17
CA LEU A 18 9.23 -5.48 -25.88
C LEU A 18 10.16 -4.38 -25.36
N SER A 19 9.58 -3.35 -24.74
CA SER A 19 10.31 -2.32 -24.03
C SER A 19 9.75 -2.12 -22.61
N GLY A 20 10.49 -1.40 -21.77
CA GLY A 20 10.06 -1.05 -20.41
C GLY A 20 9.67 -2.28 -19.56
N ASP A 21 8.55 -2.16 -18.86
CA ASP A 21 8.08 -3.16 -17.88
C ASP A 21 7.83 -4.54 -18.50
N PHE A 22 7.26 -4.61 -19.70
CA PHE A 22 7.01 -5.90 -20.33
C PHE A 22 8.31 -6.62 -20.72
N ALA A 23 9.33 -5.88 -21.17
CA ALA A 23 10.65 -6.46 -21.44
C ALA A 23 11.30 -6.99 -20.16
N ALA A 24 11.21 -6.20 -19.08
CA ALA A 24 11.74 -6.58 -17.77
C ALA A 24 11.03 -7.83 -17.22
N GLN A 25 9.69 -7.89 -17.29
CA GLN A 25 8.90 -9.04 -16.88
C GLN A 25 9.19 -10.30 -17.71
N ALA A 26 9.31 -10.15 -19.04
CA ALA A 26 9.64 -11.28 -19.92
C ALA A 26 11.06 -11.80 -19.63
N GLY A 27 12.03 -10.90 -19.51
CA GLY A 27 13.43 -11.24 -19.23
C GLY A 27 13.60 -11.93 -17.87
N SER A 28 12.96 -11.41 -16.81
CA SER A 28 13.03 -12.02 -15.48
C SER A 28 12.44 -13.43 -15.46
N ASN A 29 11.30 -13.65 -16.12
CA ASN A 29 10.70 -14.96 -16.26
C ASN A 29 11.59 -15.94 -17.04
N GLN A 30 12.25 -15.50 -18.11
CA GLN A 30 13.18 -16.35 -18.87
C GLN A 30 14.36 -16.80 -18.01
N VAL A 31 14.96 -15.89 -17.23
CA VAL A 31 16.03 -16.22 -16.28
C VAL A 31 15.51 -17.21 -15.22
N GLY A 32 14.33 -16.96 -14.66
CA GLY A 32 13.69 -17.85 -13.69
C GLY A 32 13.50 -19.27 -14.21
N VAL A 33 12.99 -19.42 -15.43
CA VAL A 33 12.83 -20.73 -16.10
C VAL A 33 14.19 -21.42 -16.29
N GLY A 34 15.21 -20.68 -16.73
CA GLY A 34 16.57 -21.24 -16.91
C GLY A 34 17.15 -21.78 -15.61
N ARG A 35 17.11 -20.98 -14.54
CA ARG A 35 17.60 -21.38 -13.22
C ARG A 35 16.81 -22.53 -12.62
N LEU A 36 15.50 -22.54 -12.79
CA LEU A 36 14.66 -23.64 -12.32
C LEU A 36 14.97 -24.95 -13.04
N LYS A 37 15.19 -24.91 -14.37
CA LYS A 37 15.63 -26.10 -15.14
C LYS A 37 16.98 -26.63 -14.67
N GLU A 38 17.95 -25.75 -14.42
CA GLU A 38 19.26 -26.13 -13.87
C GLU A 38 19.13 -26.81 -12.50
N LEU A 39 18.32 -26.25 -11.61
CA LEU A 39 18.06 -26.81 -10.28
C LEU A 39 17.39 -28.19 -10.37
N VAL A 40 16.28 -28.29 -11.12
CA VAL A 40 15.56 -29.55 -11.32
C VAL A 40 16.44 -30.61 -11.99
N GLY A 41 17.29 -30.22 -12.94
CA GLY A 41 18.23 -31.13 -13.61
C GLY A 41 19.28 -31.72 -12.67
N LYS A 42 19.70 -30.98 -11.63
CA LYS A 42 20.65 -31.46 -10.61
C LYS A 42 19.98 -32.29 -9.52
N THR A 43 18.79 -31.88 -9.08
CA THR A 43 18.11 -32.48 -7.92
C THR A 43 17.19 -33.63 -8.31
N GLY A 44 16.69 -33.66 -9.55
CA GLY A 44 15.62 -34.56 -9.98
C GLY A 44 14.23 -33.97 -9.70
N ILE A 45 13.27 -34.24 -10.58
CA ILE A 45 11.93 -33.64 -10.54
C ILE A 45 11.13 -34.09 -9.29
N ASP A 46 11.21 -35.36 -8.92
CA ASP A 46 10.48 -35.90 -7.76
C ASP A 46 11.00 -35.32 -6.45
N SER A 47 12.31 -35.21 -6.31
CA SER A 47 12.95 -34.57 -5.15
C SER A 47 12.65 -33.08 -5.10
N TYR A 48 12.55 -32.39 -6.23
CA TYR A 48 12.11 -30.98 -6.28
C TYR A 48 10.69 -30.82 -5.73
N PHE A 49 9.73 -31.62 -6.19
CA PHE A 49 8.35 -31.55 -5.69
C PHE A 49 8.24 -31.95 -4.22
N THR A 50 9.00 -32.96 -3.79
CA THR A 50 9.09 -33.35 -2.37
C THR A 50 9.61 -32.18 -1.53
N GLY A 51 10.70 -31.54 -1.95
CA GLY A 51 11.26 -30.38 -1.26
C GLY A 51 10.31 -29.18 -1.21
N MET A 52 9.50 -28.95 -2.26
CA MET A 52 8.45 -27.92 -2.24
C MET A 52 7.38 -28.22 -1.19
N ALA A 53 6.95 -29.48 -1.05
CA ALA A 53 5.99 -29.86 -0.01
C ALA A 53 6.61 -29.68 1.39
N GLU A 54 7.83 -30.17 1.59
CA GLU A 54 8.56 -30.03 2.86
C GLU A 54 8.80 -28.57 3.26
N LEU A 55 9.10 -27.70 2.30
CA LEU A 55 9.27 -26.26 2.52
C LEU A 55 7.96 -25.60 2.99
N ASN A 56 6.84 -25.95 2.37
CA ASN A 56 5.53 -25.42 2.78
C ASN A 56 5.12 -25.97 4.16
N ASP A 57 5.42 -27.23 4.46
CA ASP A 57 5.14 -27.80 5.78
C ASP A 57 6.05 -27.19 6.86
N TYR A 58 7.28 -26.83 6.51
CA TYR A 58 8.17 -26.07 7.38
C TYR A 58 7.64 -24.66 7.67
N ALA A 59 7.20 -23.95 6.64
CA ALA A 59 6.57 -22.65 6.75
C ALA A 59 5.31 -22.67 7.64
N ASP A 60 4.47 -23.70 7.48
CA ASP A 60 3.30 -23.91 8.32
C ASP A 60 3.66 -24.12 9.80
N ARG A 61 4.75 -24.84 10.09
CA ARG A 61 5.26 -25.00 11.46
C ARG A 61 5.73 -23.68 12.09
N ILE A 62 6.41 -22.82 11.31
CA ILE A 62 6.82 -21.48 11.79
C ILE A 62 5.57 -20.67 12.14
N THR A 63 4.58 -20.64 11.25
CA THR A 63 3.32 -19.91 11.47
C THR A 63 2.58 -20.45 12.69
N LYS A 64 2.53 -21.78 12.86
CA LYS A 64 1.97 -22.39 14.08
C LYS A 64 2.68 -21.90 15.35
N GLY A 65 4.00 -21.71 15.30
CA GLY A 65 4.77 -21.13 16.41
C GLY A 65 4.34 -19.69 16.72
N LEU A 66 4.15 -18.85 15.70
CA LEU A 66 3.60 -17.49 15.86
C LEU A 66 2.19 -17.54 16.50
N LEU A 67 1.30 -18.41 16.05
CA LEU A 67 -0.05 -18.48 16.59
C LEU A 67 -0.09 -18.82 18.09
N GLN A 68 0.92 -19.53 18.61
CA GLN A 68 1.03 -19.83 20.03
C GLN A 68 1.40 -18.61 20.89
N THR A 69 1.91 -17.53 20.29
CA THR A 69 2.22 -16.28 21.00
C THR A 69 1.05 -15.31 21.01
N LEU A 70 0.03 -15.53 20.19
CA LEU A 70 -1.16 -14.68 20.12
C LEU A 70 -2.11 -15.01 21.27
N CYS A 71 -2.68 -14.00 21.92
CA CYS A 71 -3.77 -14.20 22.86
C CYS A 71 -5.02 -14.72 22.13
N PRO A 72 -5.59 -15.88 22.50
CA PRO A 72 -6.84 -16.36 21.92
C PRO A 72 -8.01 -15.45 22.29
N GLY A 73 -8.91 -15.20 21.34
CA GLY A 73 -10.04 -14.31 21.55
C GLY A 73 -10.69 -13.83 20.25
N GLU A 74 -11.68 -12.97 20.41
CA GLU A 74 -12.29 -12.21 19.33
C GLU A 74 -12.00 -10.72 19.57
N TYR A 75 -11.41 -10.07 18.57
CA TYR A 75 -11.01 -8.68 18.61
C TYR A 75 -11.68 -7.93 17.47
N LEU A 76 -12.35 -6.83 17.80
CA LEU A 76 -13.06 -6.00 16.83
C LEU A 76 -12.26 -4.72 16.61
N PHE A 77 -12.11 -4.31 15.36
CA PHE A 77 -11.50 -3.03 15.01
C PHE A 77 -12.19 -2.44 13.79
N GLU A 78 -12.30 -1.12 13.76
CA GLU A 78 -12.90 -0.34 12.68
C GLU A 78 -11.94 0.80 12.31
N ASP A 79 -11.80 1.05 11.01
CA ASP A 79 -11.11 2.20 10.44
C ASP A 79 -11.91 2.68 9.22
N PHE A 80 -11.59 3.85 8.68
CA PHE A 80 -12.38 4.50 7.64
C PHE A 80 -11.49 4.95 6.49
N LEU A 81 -11.97 4.77 5.25
CA LEU A 81 -11.46 5.54 4.11
C LEU A 81 -12.16 6.91 4.11
N ASP A 82 -11.41 7.97 3.80
CA ASP A 82 -11.90 9.35 3.92
C ASP A 82 -13.14 9.59 3.05
N ASP A 83 -13.02 9.34 1.75
CA ASP A 83 -14.04 9.54 0.71
C ASP A 83 -13.67 8.80 -0.57
N ASP A 84 -14.61 8.57 -1.49
CA ASP A 84 -14.33 7.90 -2.77
C ASP A 84 -14.10 8.85 -3.96
N GLY A 85 -14.20 10.17 -3.75
CA GLY A 85 -14.18 11.19 -4.80
C GLY A 85 -15.48 11.32 -5.62
N PHE A 86 -16.51 10.53 -5.30
CA PHE A 86 -17.79 10.46 -6.03
C PHE A 86 -19.03 10.56 -5.12
N GLY A 87 -18.85 10.99 -3.88
CA GLY A 87 -19.92 11.37 -2.96
C GLY A 87 -20.10 10.43 -1.76
N SER A 88 -19.38 9.30 -1.71
CA SER A 88 -19.27 8.50 -0.49
C SER A 88 -18.16 9.07 0.41
N SER A 89 -18.41 9.16 1.71
CA SER A 89 -17.45 9.66 2.71
C SER A 89 -17.52 8.82 3.98
N ALA A 90 -16.45 8.84 4.77
CA ALA A 90 -16.31 8.06 6.00
C ALA A 90 -16.69 6.60 5.78
N ILE A 91 -16.06 5.95 4.80
CA ILE A 91 -16.42 4.62 4.30
C ILE A 91 -15.89 3.57 5.30
N PRO A 92 -16.76 2.87 6.06
CA PRO A 92 -16.29 1.97 7.10
C PRO A 92 -15.62 0.70 6.55
N LEU A 93 -14.49 0.34 7.15
CA LEU A 93 -13.83 -0.96 7.03
C LEU A 93 -13.84 -1.62 8.41
N ASN A 94 -14.39 -2.82 8.48
CA ASN A 94 -14.61 -3.53 9.73
C ASN A 94 -13.86 -4.86 9.71
N LEU A 95 -13.23 -5.20 10.83
CA LEU A 95 -12.55 -6.48 11.04
C LEU A 95 -12.98 -7.11 12.37
N ALA A 96 -13.48 -8.33 12.30
CA ALA A 96 -13.52 -9.25 13.44
C ALA A 96 -12.39 -10.28 13.29
N LEU A 97 -11.39 -10.16 14.16
CA LEU A 97 -10.22 -11.05 14.22
C LEU A 97 -10.46 -12.12 15.29
N ARG A 98 -10.56 -13.38 14.87
CA ARG A 98 -10.75 -14.53 15.77
C ARG A 98 -9.51 -15.39 15.81
N ILE A 99 -8.94 -15.55 16.99
CA ILE A 99 -7.68 -16.25 17.22
C ILE A 99 -7.94 -17.48 18.06
N ASN A 100 -7.49 -18.64 17.58
CA ASN A 100 -7.42 -19.87 18.36
C ASN A 100 -6.06 -20.58 18.17
N ALA A 101 -5.85 -21.69 18.86
CA ALA A 101 -4.57 -22.39 18.86
C ALA A 101 -4.18 -23.03 17.51
N ALA A 102 -5.13 -23.17 16.57
CA ALA A 102 -4.91 -23.83 15.28
C ALA A 102 -4.82 -22.85 14.11
N GLU A 103 -5.63 -21.79 14.13
CA GLU A 103 -5.81 -20.85 13.03
C GLU A 103 -6.29 -19.47 13.50
N VAL A 104 -6.16 -18.49 12.60
CA VAL A 104 -6.71 -17.15 12.75
C VAL A 104 -7.69 -16.90 11.61
N GLU A 105 -8.85 -16.35 11.95
CA GLU A 105 -9.85 -15.88 10.99
C GLU A 105 -9.93 -14.36 11.02
N LEU A 106 -9.85 -13.75 9.83
CA LEU A 106 -10.09 -12.34 9.58
C LEU A 106 -11.41 -12.19 8.84
N ASP A 107 -12.45 -11.78 9.55
CA ASP A 107 -13.79 -11.58 8.99
C ASP A 107 -14.04 -10.10 8.71
N PHE A 108 -14.02 -9.76 7.42
CA PHE A 108 -14.25 -8.41 6.90
C PHE A 108 -15.68 -8.20 6.38
N SER A 109 -16.58 -9.17 6.57
CA SER A 109 -17.91 -9.18 5.94
C SER A 109 -18.83 -8.01 6.33
N ALA A 110 -18.54 -7.36 7.46
CA ALA A 110 -19.22 -6.16 7.96
C ALA A 110 -18.72 -4.85 7.34
N SER A 111 -17.77 -4.89 6.40
CA SER A 111 -17.30 -3.71 5.68
C SER A 111 -18.35 -3.19 4.67
N SER A 112 -18.15 -1.94 4.24
CA SER A 112 -19.05 -1.21 3.33
C SER A 112 -19.43 -1.97 2.05
N GLU A 113 -20.59 -1.62 1.49
CA GLU A 113 -20.90 -1.94 0.09
C GLU A 113 -19.88 -1.32 -0.87
N ILE A 114 -19.86 -1.79 -2.13
CA ILE A 114 -19.16 -1.13 -3.22
C ILE A 114 -19.52 0.36 -3.28
N VAL A 115 -18.50 1.20 -3.50
CA VAL A 115 -18.64 2.64 -3.71
C VAL A 115 -18.51 3.00 -5.19
N PRO A 116 -19.11 4.11 -5.66
CA PRO A 116 -18.98 4.57 -7.05
C PRO A 116 -17.54 4.85 -7.49
N GLY A 117 -16.71 5.37 -6.57
CA GLY A 117 -15.30 5.63 -6.82
C GLY A 117 -14.45 4.37 -6.94
N ASN A 118 -13.13 4.54 -7.05
CA ASN A 118 -12.21 3.45 -7.39
C ASN A 118 -11.51 2.80 -6.18
N LEU A 119 -11.98 3.05 -4.96
CA LEU A 119 -11.48 2.47 -3.71
C LEU A 119 -11.86 0.99 -3.51
N ASN A 120 -12.74 0.44 -4.35
CA ASN A 120 -13.10 -0.97 -4.27
C ASN A 120 -11.88 -1.85 -4.54
N CYS A 121 -11.84 -3.07 -4.00
CA CYS A 121 -10.80 -4.02 -4.31
C CYS A 121 -11.33 -5.45 -4.44
N PRO A 122 -10.67 -6.30 -5.24
CA PRO A 122 -10.93 -7.73 -5.20
C PRO A 122 -10.42 -8.33 -3.88
N GLU A 123 -10.95 -9.49 -3.52
CA GLU A 123 -10.56 -10.23 -2.31
C GLU A 123 -9.04 -10.51 -2.23
N SER A 124 -8.36 -10.63 -3.37
CA SER A 124 -6.90 -10.82 -3.41
C SER A 124 -6.11 -9.67 -2.78
N VAL A 125 -6.63 -8.44 -2.81
CA VAL A 125 -6.01 -7.28 -2.15
C VAL A 125 -6.14 -7.38 -0.64
N VAL A 126 -7.31 -7.84 -0.15
CA VAL A 126 -7.54 -8.11 1.27
C VAL A 126 -6.59 -9.19 1.76
N ALA A 127 -6.43 -10.26 0.98
CA ALA A 127 -5.50 -11.33 1.28
C ALA A 127 -4.05 -10.83 1.35
N ALA A 128 -3.62 -9.99 0.40
CA ALA A 128 -2.28 -9.43 0.40
C ALA A 128 -1.99 -8.60 1.66
N ALA A 129 -2.92 -7.72 2.05
CA ALA A 129 -2.79 -6.90 3.26
C ALA A 129 -2.76 -7.75 4.53
N ALA A 130 -3.65 -8.74 4.66
CA ALA A 130 -3.67 -9.67 5.79
C ALA A 130 -2.36 -10.47 5.88
N TYR A 131 -1.93 -11.10 4.79
CA TYR A 131 -0.70 -11.89 4.74
C TYR A 131 0.55 -11.06 5.04
N TYR A 132 0.60 -9.81 4.57
CA TYR A 132 1.66 -8.87 4.93
C TYR A 132 1.74 -8.67 6.45
N CYS A 133 0.62 -8.41 7.13
CA CYS A 133 0.60 -8.18 8.57
C CYS A 133 1.15 -9.36 9.36
N PHE A 134 0.75 -10.59 9.02
CA PHE A 134 1.30 -11.79 9.66
C PHE A 134 2.76 -12.03 9.26
N ARG A 135 3.16 -11.71 8.03
CA ARG A 135 4.56 -11.83 7.60
C ARG A 135 5.50 -10.93 8.38
N CYS A 136 5.05 -9.75 8.81
CA CYS A 136 5.80 -8.84 9.68
C CYS A 136 6.05 -9.41 11.09
N LEU A 137 5.21 -10.36 11.54
CA LEU A 137 5.36 -11.00 12.85
C LEU A 137 6.19 -12.28 12.81
N LEU A 138 6.47 -12.79 11.60
CA LEU A 138 7.28 -13.97 11.39
C LEU A 138 8.78 -13.62 11.42
N PRO A 139 9.64 -14.55 11.83
CA PRO A 139 11.09 -14.33 11.84
C PRO A 139 11.63 -14.08 10.43
N ASP A 140 12.80 -13.44 10.35
CA ASP A 140 13.43 -13.04 9.08
C ASP A 140 13.67 -14.24 8.16
N GLU A 141 14.07 -15.38 8.73
CA GLU A 141 14.33 -16.64 8.02
C GLU A 141 13.07 -17.37 7.51
N ALA A 142 11.86 -16.86 7.79
CA ALA A 142 10.63 -17.48 7.32
C ALA A 142 10.58 -17.50 5.77
N PRO A 143 10.42 -18.69 5.15
CA PRO A 143 10.44 -18.82 3.70
C PRO A 143 9.20 -18.18 3.07
N ALA A 144 9.37 -17.45 1.97
CA ALA A 144 8.26 -16.86 1.23
C ALA A 144 7.52 -17.93 0.41
N CYS A 145 6.60 -18.66 1.04
CA CYS A 145 5.77 -19.66 0.38
C CYS A 145 4.36 -19.76 0.99
N GLU A 146 3.45 -20.43 0.28
CA GLU A 146 2.03 -20.60 0.65
C GLU A 146 1.84 -21.17 2.05
N GLY A 147 2.75 -22.05 2.49
CA GLY A 147 2.70 -22.68 3.80
C GLY A 147 2.62 -21.69 4.97
N LEU A 148 3.13 -20.46 4.81
CA LEU A 148 2.98 -19.41 5.82
C LEU A 148 1.53 -18.95 6.06
N PHE A 149 0.65 -19.19 5.09
CA PHE A 149 -0.68 -18.60 5.06
C PHE A 149 -1.81 -19.63 5.26
N ARG A 150 -1.49 -20.93 5.28
CA ARG A 150 -2.48 -22.03 5.42
C ARG A 150 -3.37 -21.93 6.66
N ARG A 151 -2.91 -21.24 7.71
CA ARG A 151 -3.61 -21.05 8.99
C ARG A 151 -4.32 -19.70 9.11
N ILE A 152 -4.30 -18.90 8.05
CA ILE A 152 -4.91 -17.58 8.01
C ILE A 152 -6.12 -17.68 7.10
N ARG A 153 -7.32 -17.65 7.70
CA ARG A 153 -8.58 -17.64 6.96
C ARG A 153 -9.04 -16.21 6.78
N ILE A 154 -9.40 -15.87 5.55
CA ILE A 154 -9.95 -14.57 5.20
C ILE A 154 -11.40 -14.80 4.78
N LYS A 155 -12.29 -13.98 5.33
CA LYS A 155 -13.70 -13.99 4.97
C LYS A 155 -14.10 -12.59 4.54
N THR A 156 -14.64 -12.49 3.34
CA THR A 156 -15.21 -11.27 2.78
C THR A 156 -16.66 -11.51 2.36
N ARG A 157 -17.38 -10.43 2.05
CA ARG A 157 -18.74 -10.50 1.50
C ARG A 157 -18.71 -10.10 0.03
N ALA A 158 -19.13 -10.97 -0.88
CA ALA A 158 -19.26 -10.64 -2.30
C ALA A 158 -20.14 -9.41 -2.49
N GLY A 159 -19.72 -8.48 -3.35
CA GLY A 159 -20.40 -7.20 -3.56
C GLY A 159 -20.07 -6.11 -2.53
N SER A 160 -19.21 -6.38 -1.55
CA SER A 160 -18.65 -5.35 -0.66
C SER A 160 -17.48 -4.63 -1.30
N ILE A 161 -17.06 -3.50 -0.70
CA ILE A 161 -15.85 -2.76 -1.11
C ILE A 161 -14.58 -3.62 -1.11
N LEU A 162 -14.58 -4.70 -0.31
CA LEU A 162 -13.43 -5.60 -0.11
C LEU A 162 -13.52 -6.91 -0.93
N ASN A 163 -14.63 -7.13 -1.63
CA ASN A 163 -14.77 -8.23 -2.59
C ASN A 163 -15.70 -7.76 -3.72
N ALA A 164 -15.15 -6.80 -4.46
CA ALA A 164 -15.89 -6.06 -5.46
C ALA A 164 -16.13 -6.91 -6.71
N GLU A 165 -17.36 -6.84 -7.24
CA GLU A 165 -17.73 -7.52 -8.47
C GLU A 165 -17.65 -6.57 -9.66
N ARG A 166 -17.36 -7.12 -10.85
CA ARG A 166 -17.40 -6.37 -12.10
C ARG A 166 -18.82 -5.79 -12.28
N PRO A 167 -18.98 -4.49 -12.64
CA PRO A 167 -17.99 -3.58 -13.22
C PRO A 167 -17.39 -2.53 -12.26
N ALA A 168 -17.38 -2.76 -10.95
CA ALA A 168 -16.83 -1.80 -9.99
C ALA A 168 -15.36 -1.42 -10.32
N ALA A 169 -15.02 -0.14 -10.15
CA ALA A 169 -13.67 0.35 -10.36
C ALA A 169 -12.78 -0.03 -9.18
N VAL A 170 -11.60 -0.61 -9.44
CA VAL A 170 -10.71 -1.17 -8.40
C VAL A 170 -9.30 -0.58 -8.35
N ALA A 171 -9.05 0.48 -9.11
CA ALA A 171 -7.70 1.01 -9.30
C ALA A 171 -7.06 1.50 -7.98
N ALA A 172 -7.81 2.25 -7.16
CA ALA A 172 -7.32 2.74 -5.86
C ALA A 172 -7.38 1.67 -4.77
N GLY A 173 -8.07 0.55 -5.00
CA GLY A 173 -8.13 -0.57 -4.07
C GLY A 173 -6.75 -1.15 -3.73
N ASN A 174 -5.89 -1.34 -4.74
CA ASN A 174 -4.55 -1.88 -4.54
C ASN A 174 -3.58 -0.91 -3.86
N VAL A 175 -3.92 0.39 -3.80
CA VAL A 175 -3.03 1.42 -3.27
C VAL A 175 -3.52 1.99 -1.94
N GLU A 176 -4.71 2.59 -1.91
CA GLU A 176 -5.24 3.27 -0.73
C GLU A 176 -5.95 2.28 0.21
N THR A 177 -6.87 1.47 -0.32
CA THR A 177 -7.62 0.49 0.49
C THR A 177 -6.71 -0.57 1.07
N SER A 178 -5.77 -1.09 0.27
CA SER A 178 -4.77 -2.06 0.75
C SER A 178 -3.93 -1.52 1.91
N THR A 179 -3.48 -0.26 1.82
CA THR A 179 -2.72 0.40 2.88
C THR A 179 -3.57 0.57 4.14
N ARG A 180 -4.83 0.98 3.98
CA ARG A 180 -5.75 1.12 5.12
C ARG A 180 -6.08 -0.22 5.78
N LEU A 181 -6.20 -1.30 5.01
CA LEU A 181 -6.42 -2.65 5.53
C LEU A 181 -5.26 -3.13 6.41
N VAL A 182 -4.03 -2.71 6.12
CA VAL A 182 -2.87 -3.02 6.98
C VAL A 182 -3.03 -2.35 8.35
N ASP A 183 -3.38 -1.06 8.38
CA ASP A 183 -3.67 -0.37 9.66
C ASP A 183 -4.84 -1.05 10.39
N LEU A 184 -5.94 -1.39 9.70
CA LEU A 184 -7.09 -2.08 10.29
C LEU A 184 -6.71 -3.43 10.94
N VAL A 185 -5.91 -4.24 10.24
CA VAL A 185 -5.45 -5.55 10.74
C VAL A 185 -4.49 -5.37 11.92
N PHE A 186 -3.56 -4.42 11.85
CA PHE A 186 -2.68 -4.12 12.98
C PHE A 186 -3.45 -3.56 14.17
N GLY A 187 -4.47 -2.72 13.98
CA GLY A 187 -5.32 -2.24 15.06
C GLY A 187 -6.05 -3.35 15.82
N ALA A 188 -6.52 -4.39 15.10
CA ALA A 188 -7.06 -5.60 15.74
C ALA A 188 -5.96 -6.42 16.44
N LEU A 189 -4.81 -6.64 15.78
CA LEU A 189 -3.69 -7.38 16.35
C LEU A 189 -3.08 -6.69 17.58
N ALA A 190 -3.12 -5.36 17.67
CA ALA A 190 -2.65 -4.60 18.82
C ALA A 190 -3.41 -4.93 20.11
N GLN A 191 -4.64 -5.44 20.00
CA GLN A 191 -5.41 -5.92 21.15
C GLN A 191 -4.94 -7.32 21.61
N ALA A 192 -4.46 -8.14 20.67
CA ALA A 192 -3.93 -9.48 20.94
C ALA A 192 -2.43 -9.49 21.29
N LEU A 193 -1.68 -8.47 20.85
CA LEU A 193 -0.24 -8.29 21.02
C LEU A 193 0.08 -6.82 21.40
N PRO A 194 -0.34 -6.37 22.59
CA PRO A 194 -0.27 -4.95 22.98
C PRO A 194 1.14 -4.37 23.08
N ASP A 195 2.15 -5.22 23.26
CA ASP A 195 3.55 -4.82 23.44
C ASP A 195 4.40 -5.12 22.19
N THR A 196 3.78 -5.47 21.06
CA THR A 196 4.47 -5.76 19.79
C THR A 196 4.08 -4.81 18.67
N ILE A 197 2.80 -4.47 18.58
CA ILE A 197 2.25 -3.75 17.42
C ILE A 197 2.48 -2.23 17.56
N PRO A 198 2.98 -1.55 16.51
CA PRO A 198 3.09 -0.09 16.50
C PRO A 198 1.73 0.61 16.34
N ALA A 199 1.71 1.92 16.58
CA ALA A 199 0.62 2.80 16.16
C ALA A 199 0.50 2.84 14.62
N ALA A 200 -0.57 3.44 14.08
CA ALA A 200 -0.77 3.54 12.64
C ALA A 200 0.34 4.34 11.96
N SER A 201 0.72 3.92 10.76
CA SER A 201 1.55 4.74 9.88
C SER A 201 0.68 5.73 9.10
N GLN A 202 1.27 6.47 8.16
CA GLN A 202 0.59 7.46 7.32
C GLN A 202 -0.67 6.96 6.57
N GLY A 203 -0.95 5.66 6.50
CA GLY A 203 -2.22 5.11 6.00
C GLY A 203 -2.59 5.43 4.55
N THR A 204 -1.62 5.87 3.73
CA THR A 204 -1.80 6.27 2.32
C THR A 204 -0.49 6.09 1.56
N MET A 205 -0.57 5.90 0.24
CA MET A 205 0.61 5.96 -0.63
C MET A 205 0.85 7.37 -1.19
N ASN A 206 -0.09 8.30 -0.96
CA ASN A 206 -0.09 9.66 -1.51
C ASN A 206 0.17 9.68 -3.03
N ASN A 207 -0.70 9.01 -3.78
CA ASN A 207 -0.52 8.87 -5.22
C ASN A 207 -0.78 10.17 -5.96
N ILE A 208 0.20 10.57 -6.76
CA ILE A 208 0.13 11.74 -7.65
C ILE A 208 0.39 11.24 -9.07
N ALA A 209 -0.61 11.40 -9.93
CA ALA A 209 -0.47 11.15 -11.35
C ALA A 209 -0.63 12.46 -12.10
N MET A 210 0.28 12.73 -13.03
CA MET A 210 0.25 13.93 -13.85
C MET A 210 0.72 13.62 -15.26
N GLY A 211 0.15 14.30 -16.24
CA GLY A 211 0.51 14.04 -17.62
C GLY A 211 -0.22 14.92 -18.60
N ARG A 212 0.21 14.87 -19.84
CA ARG A 212 -0.42 15.57 -20.95
C ARG A 212 -0.40 14.68 -22.18
N ILE A 213 -1.49 14.74 -22.94
CA ILE A 213 -1.53 14.26 -24.33
C ILE A 213 -1.82 15.50 -25.17
N ASP A 214 -0.86 15.93 -25.97
CA ASP A 214 -1.02 17.02 -26.91
C ASP A 214 -1.68 16.48 -28.18
N ALA A 215 -2.94 16.88 -28.42
CA ALA A 215 -3.73 16.34 -29.52
C ALA A 215 -3.23 16.76 -30.90
N ASP A 216 -2.53 17.90 -31.01
CA ASP A 216 -2.07 18.45 -32.28
C ASP A 216 -0.76 17.82 -32.74
N SER A 217 0.20 17.69 -31.81
CA SER A 217 1.53 17.11 -32.07
C SER A 217 1.59 15.60 -31.83
N GLY A 218 0.63 15.03 -31.10
CA GLY A 218 0.65 13.64 -30.64
C GLY A 218 1.68 13.37 -29.53
N THR A 219 2.38 14.40 -29.04
CA THR A 219 3.35 14.24 -27.95
C THR A 219 2.63 13.96 -26.63
N ARG A 220 3.23 13.10 -25.81
CA ARG A 220 2.69 12.75 -24.49
C ARG A 220 3.79 12.59 -23.47
N TRP A 221 3.45 12.90 -22.23
CA TRP A 221 4.22 12.49 -21.07
C TRP A 221 3.25 12.15 -19.95
N ASP A 222 3.64 11.18 -19.13
CA ASP A 222 2.93 10.79 -17.94
C ASP A 222 3.95 10.46 -16.85
N TYR A 223 3.65 10.93 -15.64
CA TYR A 223 4.47 10.74 -14.46
C TYR A 223 3.58 10.35 -13.29
N TYR A 224 3.98 9.29 -12.61
CA TYR A 224 3.30 8.75 -11.44
C TYR A 224 4.29 8.66 -10.29
N GLU A 225 3.93 9.23 -9.15
CA GLU A 225 4.74 9.20 -7.95
C GLU A 225 3.90 8.83 -6.72
N THR A 226 4.47 7.99 -5.88
CA THR A 226 4.01 7.74 -4.51
C THR A 226 4.87 8.56 -3.56
N LEU A 227 4.26 9.16 -2.53
CA LEU A 227 5.02 9.95 -1.55
C LEU A 227 5.07 9.29 -0.18
N ALA A 228 6.28 9.27 0.37
CA ALA A 228 6.59 8.83 1.72
C ALA A 228 5.90 9.69 2.80
N GLY A 229 5.79 9.16 4.01
CA GLY A 229 5.17 9.84 5.13
C GLY A 229 5.76 9.39 6.46
N GLY A 230 4.98 9.53 7.52
CA GLY A 230 5.38 9.07 8.85
C GLY A 230 5.03 7.62 9.11
N LEU A 231 5.98 6.85 9.65
CA LEU A 231 5.71 5.51 10.20
C LEU A 231 5.25 5.61 11.66
N GLY A 232 4.36 4.73 12.11
CA GLY A 232 3.83 4.77 13.49
C GLY A 232 4.89 4.44 14.55
N GLY A 233 4.81 5.08 15.72
CA GLY A 233 5.64 4.76 16.87
C GLY A 233 5.39 3.32 17.35
N GLY A 234 6.44 2.62 17.77
CA GLY A 234 6.37 1.27 18.32
C GLY A 234 6.53 1.23 19.84
N PRO A 235 6.34 0.05 20.46
CA PRO A 235 6.55 -0.14 21.90
C PRO A 235 7.96 0.22 22.40
N HIS A 236 8.96 0.11 21.51
CA HIS A 236 10.38 0.23 21.86
C HIS A 236 11.17 1.14 20.90
N TYR A 237 10.50 1.80 19.96
CA TYR A 237 11.15 2.60 18.93
C TYR A 237 10.25 3.74 18.47
N ALA A 238 10.82 4.91 18.22
CA ALA A 238 10.13 5.99 17.54
C ALA A 238 9.85 5.61 16.08
N GLY A 239 8.78 6.16 15.52
CA GLY A 239 8.44 6.03 14.12
C GLY A 239 9.51 6.68 13.23
N LEU A 240 9.72 6.10 12.05
CA LEU A 240 10.66 6.60 11.05
C LEU A 240 10.05 7.78 10.28
N ASP A 241 10.84 8.83 10.09
CA ASP A 241 10.46 10.02 9.34
C ASP A 241 10.63 9.80 7.84
N CYS A 242 9.70 10.32 7.04
CA CYS A 242 9.82 10.43 5.59
C CYS A 242 10.07 9.11 4.86
N VAL A 243 9.47 8.01 5.32
CA VAL A 243 9.62 6.68 4.70
C VAL A 243 8.33 6.19 4.07
N HIS A 244 8.48 5.35 3.05
CA HIS A 244 7.38 4.52 2.56
C HIS A 244 7.02 3.47 3.62
N SER A 245 5.73 3.22 3.77
CA SER A 245 5.18 2.28 4.75
C SER A 245 4.33 1.23 4.07
N HIS A 246 4.31 0.04 4.67
CA HIS A 246 3.36 -1.04 4.34
C HIS A 246 3.39 -1.46 2.87
N MET A 247 2.34 -1.14 2.13
CA MET A 247 2.09 -1.63 0.77
C MET A 247 2.96 -0.90 -0.29
N THR A 248 3.99 -0.16 0.13
CA THR A 248 4.93 0.56 -0.73
C THR A 248 6.38 0.22 -0.39
N ASN A 249 7.22 0.05 -1.41
CA ASN A 249 8.66 -0.19 -1.28
C ASN A 249 9.49 0.54 -2.35
N THR A 250 8.92 1.59 -2.94
CA THR A 250 9.57 2.42 -3.95
C THR A 250 10.59 3.36 -3.29
N LEU A 251 11.68 3.63 -4.01
CA LEU A 251 12.58 4.72 -3.66
C LEU A 251 12.04 6.03 -4.23
N ASN A 252 12.40 7.15 -3.61
CA ASN A 252 12.02 8.46 -4.13
C ASN A 252 12.65 8.72 -5.51
N THR A 253 11.92 9.43 -6.38
CA THR A 253 12.48 9.88 -7.66
C THR A 253 13.50 11.00 -7.40
N PRO A 254 14.74 10.91 -7.90
CA PRO A 254 15.70 12.00 -7.81
C PRO A 254 15.16 13.26 -8.49
N VAL A 255 15.26 14.41 -7.81
CA VAL A 255 14.76 15.70 -8.31
C VAL A 255 15.36 16.03 -9.69
N GLU A 256 16.68 15.86 -9.84
CA GLU A 256 17.37 16.14 -11.10
C GLU A 256 16.85 15.28 -12.25
N SER A 257 16.52 14.01 -11.98
CA SER A 257 15.95 13.12 -12.99
C SER A 257 14.53 13.56 -13.37
N LEU A 258 13.72 13.92 -12.38
CA LEU A 258 12.36 14.41 -12.62
C LEU A 258 12.37 15.66 -13.51
N GLU A 259 13.17 16.68 -13.15
CA GLU A 259 13.23 17.95 -13.88
C GLU A 259 13.89 17.82 -15.26
N MET A 260 14.72 16.80 -15.47
CA MET A 260 15.35 16.53 -16.77
C MET A 260 14.37 15.91 -17.78
N HIS A 261 13.45 15.07 -17.32
CA HIS A 261 12.60 14.26 -18.20
C HIS A 261 11.16 14.79 -18.32
N TYR A 262 10.71 15.63 -17.39
CA TYR A 262 9.34 16.09 -17.33
C TYR A 262 9.27 17.62 -17.22
N PRO A 263 8.20 18.25 -17.74
CA PRO A 263 8.01 19.70 -17.66
C PRO A 263 7.50 20.10 -16.27
N LEU A 264 8.29 19.75 -15.25
CA LEU A 264 8.01 19.94 -13.83
C LEU A 264 9.23 20.55 -13.16
N ARG A 265 9.01 21.31 -12.10
CA ARG A 265 10.07 21.80 -11.23
C ARG A 265 9.73 21.54 -9.77
N VAL A 266 10.67 20.97 -9.02
CA VAL A 266 10.50 20.76 -7.58
C VAL A 266 10.93 22.03 -6.85
N ARG A 267 9.96 22.74 -6.29
CA ARG A 267 10.21 23.97 -5.54
C ARG A 267 10.56 23.70 -4.08
N ARG A 268 10.07 22.60 -3.53
CA ARG A 268 10.33 22.16 -2.16
C ARG A 268 10.31 20.65 -2.07
N TYR A 269 11.27 20.10 -1.33
CA TYR A 269 11.22 18.74 -0.83
C TYR A 269 11.89 18.72 0.54
N ALA A 270 11.11 18.57 1.59
CA ALA A 270 11.58 18.67 2.96
C ALA A 270 10.78 17.75 3.89
N GLU A 271 11.36 17.40 5.02
CA GLU A 271 10.61 16.82 6.14
C GLU A 271 9.53 17.81 6.62
N ARG A 272 8.35 17.27 6.95
CA ARG A 272 7.26 17.99 7.59
C ARG A 272 7.39 17.85 9.10
N GLN A 273 8.31 18.61 9.67
CA GLN A 273 8.64 18.54 11.10
C GLN A 273 7.40 18.74 11.99
N GLY A 274 7.29 17.91 13.03
CA GLY A 274 6.19 17.97 14.01
C GLY A 274 4.86 17.46 13.46
N SER A 275 4.87 16.64 12.40
CA SER A 275 3.65 16.00 11.89
C SER A 275 3.41 14.62 12.48
N GLY A 276 4.42 13.94 13.02
CA GLY A 276 4.22 12.70 13.77
C GLY A 276 3.50 12.94 15.09
N GLY A 277 2.63 12.02 15.49
CA GLY A 277 1.88 12.09 16.74
C GLY A 277 2.77 11.93 17.97
N ASP A 278 2.49 12.69 19.01
CA ASP A 278 3.23 12.64 20.26
C ASP A 278 2.97 11.35 21.04
N GLY A 279 3.97 10.88 21.77
CA GLY A 279 3.88 9.70 22.61
C GLY A 279 5.22 9.40 23.26
N LEU A 280 5.26 8.40 24.15
CA LEU A 280 6.53 7.91 24.70
C LEU A 280 7.50 7.51 23.57
N GLN A 281 6.94 6.96 22.51
CA GLN A 281 7.61 6.80 21.22
C GLN A 281 6.79 7.55 20.17
N ARG A 282 7.31 8.69 19.71
CA ARG A 282 6.63 9.53 18.71
C ARG A 282 6.38 8.78 17.41
N GLY A 283 5.36 9.22 16.68
CA GLY A 283 5.22 8.89 15.27
C GLY A 283 6.29 9.58 14.41
N GLY A 284 6.52 9.03 13.23
CA GLY A 284 7.37 9.63 12.22
C GLY A 284 6.71 10.84 11.56
N ASN A 285 7.52 11.80 11.12
CA ASN A 285 7.11 12.95 10.34
C ASN A 285 6.88 12.58 8.87
N GLY A 286 5.90 13.21 8.24
CA GLY A 286 5.70 13.17 6.81
C GLY A 286 6.69 14.06 6.04
N ILE A 287 6.40 14.29 4.77
CA ILE A 287 7.15 15.20 3.89
C ILE A 287 6.28 16.36 3.43
N THR A 288 6.94 17.43 3.01
CA THR A 288 6.38 18.53 2.22
C THR A 288 7.05 18.51 0.85
N ARG A 289 6.27 18.32 -0.21
CA ARG A 289 6.75 18.28 -1.60
C ARG A 289 5.94 19.23 -2.47
N GLU A 290 6.62 20.11 -3.22
CA GLU A 290 6.00 21.11 -4.08
C GLU A 290 6.48 20.99 -5.52
N TYR A 291 5.53 20.86 -6.45
CA TYR A 291 5.75 20.79 -7.88
C TYR A 291 5.19 22.04 -8.55
N GLU A 292 5.98 22.70 -9.37
CA GLU A 292 5.53 23.71 -10.32
C GLU A 292 5.41 23.07 -11.70
N PHE A 293 4.24 23.24 -12.33
CA PHE A 293 4.01 22.78 -13.70
C PHE A 293 4.61 23.79 -14.68
N LEU A 294 5.46 23.34 -15.60
CA LEU A 294 6.08 24.22 -16.61
C LEU A 294 5.25 24.32 -17.90
N GLU A 295 4.25 23.46 -18.06
CA GLU A 295 3.25 23.48 -19.12
C GLU A 295 1.87 23.04 -18.59
N PRO A 296 0.77 23.25 -19.35
CA PRO A 296 -0.53 22.70 -18.97
C PRO A 296 -0.53 21.18 -18.88
N ALA A 297 -1.20 20.61 -17.89
CA ALA A 297 -1.27 19.17 -17.68
C ALA A 297 -2.61 18.76 -17.07
N GLN A 298 -2.90 17.46 -17.08
CA GLN A 298 -3.91 16.85 -16.23
C GLN A 298 -3.22 16.39 -14.93
N LEU A 299 -3.79 16.75 -13.79
CA LEU A 299 -3.37 16.30 -12.47
C LEU A 299 -4.46 15.39 -11.88
N SER A 300 -4.06 14.26 -11.32
CA SER A 300 -4.93 13.39 -10.52
C SER A 300 -4.28 13.08 -9.17
N LEU A 301 -5.05 13.25 -8.11
CA LEU A 301 -4.66 12.94 -6.74
C LEU A 301 -5.48 11.75 -6.24
N LEU A 302 -4.81 10.80 -5.61
CA LEU A 302 -5.43 9.71 -4.85
C LEU A 302 -4.71 9.63 -3.51
N THR A 303 -5.32 10.19 -2.48
CA THR A 303 -4.69 10.37 -1.19
C THR A 303 -5.69 10.17 -0.03
N GLU A 304 -5.21 9.71 1.13
CA GLU A 304 -5.98 9.28 2.32
C GLU A 304 -5.41 9.86 3.64
N ARG A 305 -6.12 9.75 4.77
CA ARG A 305 -5.76 10.41 6.06
C ARG A 305 -5.79 11.94 5.98
N ARG A 306 -6.80 12.49 5.31
CA ARG A 306 -7.16 13.91 5.25
C ARG A 306 -8.27 14.22 6.23
N ALA A 307 -9.24 13.32 6.36
CA ALA A 307 -10.34 13.43 7.32
C ALA A 307 -10.07 12.64 8.61
N PHE A 308 -9.54 11.42 8.50
CA PHE A 308 -9.21 10.56 9.63
C PHE A 308 -7.70 10.44 9.79
N PRO A 309 -7.06 11.09 10.77
CA PRO A 309 -5.60 11.02 10.95
C PRO A 309 -5.11 9.60 11.30
N ALA A 310 -3.80 9.38 11.22
CA ALA A 310 -3.19 8.14 11.66
C ALA A 310 -3.32 8.03 13.19
N TRP A 311 -4.03 7.01 13.67
CA TRP A 311 -4.33 6.87 15.09
C TRP A 311 -3.08 6.52 15.91
N GLY A 312 -3.01 7.08 17.12
CA GLY A 312 -2.03 6.68 18.14
C GLY A 312 -2.45 5.39 18.85
N LEU A 313 -1.52 4.80 19.61
CA LEU A 313 -1.76 3.55 20.35
C LEU A 313 -1.26 3.67 21.79
N ARG A 314 -1.89 2.94 22.72
CA ARG A 314 -1.53 2.94 24.16
C ARG A 314 -1.51 4.34 24.80
N GLY A 315 -2.36 5.24 24.32
CA GLY A 315 -2.46 6.63 24.80
C GLY A 315 -1.56 7.63 24.08
N GLY A 316 -0.83 7.21 23.05
CA GLY A 316 -0.17 8.14 22.13
C GLY A 316 -1.19 8.91 21.28
N GLU A 317 -0.77 10.07 20.80
CA GLU A 317 -1.58 11.00 20.02
C GLU A 317 -1.58 10.64 18.52
N GLU A 318 -2.56 11.19 17.81
CA GLU A 318 -2.71 11.00 16.37
C GLU A 318 -1.64 11.78 15.59
N GLY A 319 -1.22 11.23 14.45
CA GLY A 319 -0.40 11.97 13.50
C GLY A 319 -1.19 13.10 12.86
N THR A 320 -0.51 14.17 12.43
CA THR A 320 -1.16 15.26 11.72
C THR A 320 -1.63 14.80 10.34
N SER A 321 -2.90 15.06 10.00
CA SER A 321 -3.48 14.77 8.68
C SER A 321 -2.67 15.33 7.51
N GLY A 322 -2.79 14.66 6.37
CA GLY A 322 -2.24 15.13 5.10
C GLY A 322 -3.05 16.29 4.51
N GLU A 323 -2.44 17.06 3.62
CA GLU A 323 -3.04 18.23 2.98
C GLU A 323 -2.52 18.37 1.55
N ASN A 324 -3.44 18.69 0.62
CA ASN A 324 -3.13 18.97 -0.78
C ASN A 324 -3.52 20.42 -1.07
N LEU A 325 -2.60 21.21 -1.64
CA LEU A 325 -2.83 22.61 -1.96
C LEU A 325 -2.45 22.87 -3.42
N LEU A 326 -3.32 23.53 -4.18
CA LEU A 326 -3.01 24.05 -5.51
C LEU A 326 -3.02 25.58 -5.46
N ASN A 327 -1.86 26.20 -5.67
CA ASN A 327 -1.67 27.65 -5.54
C ASN A 327 -2.12 28.22 -4.18
N GLY A 328 -2.04 27.41 -3.12
CA GLY A 328 -2.48 27.77 -1.77
C GLY A 328 -3.95 27.44 -1.45
N GLU A 329 -4.74 27.02 -2.44
CA GLU A 329 -6.13 26.59 -2.24
C GLU A 329 -6.21 25.09 -1.94
N VAL A 330 -7.03 24.70 -0.98
CA VAL A 330 -7.20 23.29 -0.56
C VAL A 330 -7.86 22.47 -1.67
N LEU A 331 -7.23 21.34 -2.00
CA LEU A 331 -7.80 20.31 -2.84
C LEU A 331 -8.31 19.13 -1.98
N PRO A 332 -9.36 18.42 -2.42
CA PRO A 332 -9.80 17.20 -1.76
C PRO A 332 -8.73 16.09 -1.86
N GLY A 333 -8.91 15.02 -1.06
CA GLY A 333 -8.00 13.87 -1.07
C GLY A 333 -7.97 13.14 -2.41
N LYS A 334 -9.10 13.16 -3.15
CA LYS A 334 -9.26 12.53 -4.46
C LYS A 334 -9.89 13.51 -5.44
N CYS A 335 -9.16 13.82 -6.51
CA CYS A 335 -9.67 14.64 -7.59
C CYS A 335 -8.86 14.47 -8.87
N SER A 336 -9.46 14.87 -9.98
CA SER A 336 -8.76 15.04 -11.25
C SER A 336 -9.13 16.41 -11.83
N LEU A 337 -8.12 17.20 -12.22
CA LEU A 337 -8.32 18.56 -12.73
C LEU A 337 -7.19 18.96 -13.69
N ALA A 338 -7.50 19.91 -14.58
CA ALA A 338 -6.50 20.51 -15.45
C ALA A 338 -5.74 21.61 -14.73
N VAL A 339 -4.41 21.62 -14.88
CA VAL A 339 -3.50 22.65 -14.37
C VAL A 339 -2.87 23.42 -15.52
N LYS A 340 -2.40 24.63 -15.25
CA LYS A 340 -1.72 25.52 -16.20
C LYS A 340 -0.24 25.63 -15.89
N ALA A 341 0.52 26.07 -16.87
CA ALA A 341 1.91 26.48 -16.65
C ALA A 341 1.98 27.55 -15.54
N GLY A 342 2.86 27.34 -14.57
CA GLY A 342 3.05 28.19 -13.39
C GLY A 342 2.22 27.78 -12.17
N ASP A 343 1.23 26.89 -12.32
CA ASP A 343 0.49 26.36 -11.16
C ASP A 343 1.42 25.52 -10.27
N ARG A 344 1.13 25.52 -8.96
CA ARG A 344 1.94 24.84 -7.96
C ARG A 344 1.10 23.90 -7.10
N LEU A 345 1.43 22.62 -7.16
CA LEU A 345 0.89 21.61 -6.27
C LEU A 345 1.83 21.42 -5.08
N LEU A 346 1.34 21.70 -3.88
CA LEU A 346 2.01 21.41 -2.62
C LEU A 346 1.28 20.25 -1.93
N VAL A 347 2.02 19.17 -1.66
CA VAL A 347 1.52 18.03 -0.90
C VAL A 347 2.27 17.94 0.42
N ARG A 348 1.50 17.92 1.51
CA ARG A 348 1.97 17.62 2.86
C ARG A 348 1.45 16.25 3.23
N THR A 349 2.34 15.27 3.34
CA THR A 349 1.92 13.91 3.67
C THR A 349 1.62 13.76 5.17
N PRO A 350 0.78 12.77 5.55
CA PRO A 350 0.46 12.52 6.94
C PRO A 350 1.68 12.09 7.76
N GLY A 351 1.67 12.40 9.05
CA GLY A 351 2.54 11.76 10.02
C GLY A 351 1.99 10.40 10.48
N GLY A 352 2.83 9.63 11.17
CA GLY A 352 2.39 8.42 11.88
C GLY A 352 1.84 8.74 13.27
N GLY A 353 1.04 7.84 13.85
CA GLY A 353 0.58 7.96 15.22
C GLY A 353 1.69 7.71 16.25
N GLY A 354 1.56 8.32 17.43
CA GLY A 354 2.44 8.08 18.57
C GLY A 354 2.06 6.82 19.35
N TRP A 355 3.03 6.25 20.06
CA TRP A 355 2.83 5.09 20.93
C TRP A 355 3.14 5.44 22.39
N GLY A 356 2.22 5.07 23.28
CA GLY A 356 2.33 5.34 24.71
C GLY A 356 1.97 6.80 25.04
N LYS A 357 1.44 7.03 26.24
CA LYS A 357 1.07 8.37 26.68
C LYS A 357 2.29 9.31 26.69
N PRO A 358 2.21 10.51 26.10
CA PRO A 358 3.27 11.51 26.21
C PRO A 358 3.40 12.00 27.66
N ASP A 359 4.62 12.42 28.03
CA ASP A 359 4.94 12.93 29.37
C ASP A 359 4.36 14.33 29.63
#